data_AF-A0A3D4NU01-F1
#
_entry.id   AF-A0A3D4NU01-F1
#
_cell.length_a   1.000
_cell.length_b   1.000
_cell.length_c   1.000
_cell.angle_alpha   90.00
_cell.angle_beta   90.00
_cell.angle_gamma   90.00
#
_symmetry.space_group_name_H-M   'P 1'
#
loop_
_entity.id
_entity.type
_entity.pdbx_description
1 polymer ?
#
loop_
_entity_poly.entity_id
_entity_poly.type
_entity_poly.pdbx_seq_one_letter_code
_entity_poly.pdbx_strand_id
1 'polypeptide(L)' 'MDTKLLDILACPVCKGPLKLSADKTELISKGAGLAYPIRDG' A
#
# COMPACT_ATOMS: atom_id res chain seq x y z
N MET A 1 -20.80 -6.13 14.23
CA MET A 1 -20.71 -6.36 12.77
C MET A 1 -19.28 -5.98 12.41
N ASP A 2 -18.35 -6.83 12.81
CA ASP A 2 -16.94 -6.50 12.88
C ASP A 2 -16.30 -7.10 11.64
N THR A 3 -16.57 -6.42 10.53
CA THR A 3 -16.07 -6.77 9.21
C THR A 3 -14.58 -6.51 9.23
N LYS A 4 -13.82 -7.51 9.67
CA LYS A 4 -12.41 -7.77 9.37
C LYS A 4 -11.68 -6.52 8.91
N LEU A 5 -11.14 -5.79 9.88
CA LEU A 5 -10.06 -4.83 9.70
C LEU A 5 -8.79 -5.60 9.29
N LEU A 6 -8.86 -6.31 8.17
CA LEU A 6 -7.69 -6.85 7.50
C LEU A 6 -7.09 -5.64 6.80
N ASP A 7 -5.99 -5.16 7.34
CA ASP A 7 -5.02 -4.27 6.70
C ASP A 7 -4.59 -4.86 5.35
N ILE A 8 -5.48 -4.77 4.37
CA ILE A 8 -5.13 -4.91 2.97
C ILE A 8 -4.25 -3.69 2.72
N LEU A 9 -3.00 -3.94 2.34
CA LEU A 9 -2.05 -2.96 1.82
C LEU A 9 -2.64 -2.27 0.57
N ALA A 10 -3.64 -1.44 0.81
CA ALA A 10 -4.37 -0.68 -0.16
C ALA A 10 -3.91 0.76 -0.03
N CYS A 11 -3.75 1.42 -1.17
CA CYS A 11 -3.39 2.83 -1.18
C CYS A 11 -4.42 3.64 -0.36
N PRO A 12 -4.02 4.45 0.64
CA PRO A 12 -4.98 5.20 1.45
C PRO A 12 -5.78 6.22 0.62
N VAL A 13 -5.25 6.64 -0.53
CA VAL A 13 -5.87 7.63 -1.41
C VAL A 13 -6.80 6.96 -2.43
N CYS A 14 -6.32 5.96 -3.16
CA CYS A 14 -7.08 5.34 -4.25
C CYS A 14 -7.78 4.04 -3.85
N LYS A 15 -7.50 3.49 -2.65
CA LYS A 15 -7.90 2.14 -2.21
C LYS A 15 -7.55 1.02 -3.20
N GLY A 16 -6.67 1.33 -4.15
CA GLY A 16 -6.21 0.43 -5.20
C GLY A 16 -4.98 -0.38 -4.77
N PRO A 17 -4.59 -1.36 -5.58
CA PRO A 17 -3.45 -2.23 -5.29
C PRO A 17 -2.14 -1.43 -5.27
N LEU A 18 -1.29 -1.73 -4.30
CA LEU A 18 0.09 -1.27 -4.23
C LEU A 18 1.02 -2.30 -4.85
N LYS A 19 2.05 -1.84 -5.56
CA LYS A 19 3.08 -2.69 -6.15
C LYS A 19 4.38 -2.50 -5.40
N LEU A 20 5.00 -3.59 -4.97
CA LEU A 20 6.30 -3.55 -4.33
C LEU A 20 7.38 -3.08 -5.33
N SER A 21 8.24 -2.16 -4.92
CA SER A 21 9.43 -1.75 -5.66
C SER A 21 10.39 -2.94 -5.84
N ALA A 22 11.28 -2.87 -6.84
CA ALA A 22 12.24 -3.95 -7.09
C ALA A 22 13.15 -4.19 -5.87
N ASP A 23 13.49 -3.10 -5.18
CA ASP A 23 14.32 -3.08 -3.97
C ASP A 23 13.57 -3.53 -2.70
N LYS A 24 12.25 -3.74 -2.81
CA LYS A 24 11.35 -4.14 -1.70
C LYS A 24 11.37 -3.19 -0.50
N THR A 25 11.76 -1.95 -0.70
CA THR A 25 11.81 -0.89 0.31
C THR A 25 10.58 0.01 0.26
N GLU A 26 9.80 -0.04 -0.83
CA GLU A 26 8.71 0.90 -1.08
C GLU A 26 7.52 0.22 -1.77
N LEU A 27 6.34 0.77 -1.54
CA LEU A 27 5.08 0.39 -2.15
C LEU A 27 4.61 1.49 -3.10
N ILE A 28 4.58 1.18 -4.39
CA ILE A 28 4.25 2.11 -5.46
C ILE A 28 2.76 2.00 -5.79
N SER A 29 2.05 3.12 -5.71
CA SER A 29 0.66 3.25 -6.17
C SER A 29 0.63 3.87 -7.56
N LYS A 30 0.30 3.07 -8.59
CA LYS A 30 0.12 3.59 -9.96
C LYS A 30 -1.08 4.53 -10.09
N GLY A 31 -2.14 4.29 -9.32
CA GLY A 31 -3.36 5.10 -9.37
C GLY A 31 -3.18 6.52 -8.81
N ALA A 32 -2.31 6.66 -7.79
CA ALA A 32 -2.02 7.96 -7.18
C ALA A 32 -0.70 8.59 -7.70
N GLY A 33 0.17 7.81 -8.35
CA GLY A 33 1.51 8.27 -8.72
C GLY A 33 2.42 8.50 -7.50
N LEU A 34 2.18 7.78 -6.40
CA LEU A 34 2.89 7.94 -5.14
C LEU A 34 3.67 6.67 -4.78
N ALA A 35 4.79 6.83 -4.07
CA ALA A 35 5.55 5.75 -3.45
C ALA A 35 5.49 5.89 -1.93
N TYR A 36 5.22 4.78 -1.24
CA TYR A 36 5.14 4.71 0.22
C TYR A 36 6.32 3.90 0.75
N PRO A 37 7.17 4.45 1.63
CA PRO A 37 8.27 3.69 2.21
C PRO A 37 7.74 2.61 3.17
N ILE A 38 8.32 1.41 3.09
CA ILE A 38 8.05 0.33 4.03
C ILE A 38 8.86 0.62 5.29
N ARG A 39 8.16 0.83 6.41
CA ARG A 39 8.76 0.98 7.73
C ARG A 39 8.38 -0.27 8.53
N ASP A 40 9.36 -1.15 8.73
CA ASP A 40 9.25 -2.25 9.69
C ASP A 40 9.24 -1.60 11.08
N GLY A 41 8.06 -1.48 11.67
CA GLY A 41 7.83 -0.85 12.97
C GLY A 41 7.93 -1.85 14.11
#